data_AF-A0A7K7Q3I4-F1
#
_entry.id   AF-A0A7K7Q3I4-F1
#
_cell.length_a   1.000
_cell.length_b   1.000
_cell.length_c   1.000
_cell.angle_alpha   90.00
_cell.angle_beta   90.00
_cell.angle_gamma   90.00
#
_symmetry.space_group_name_H-M   'P 1'
#
loop_
_entity.id
_entity.type
_entity.pdbx_description
1 polymer ?
#
loop_
_entity_poly.entity_id
_entity_poly.type
_entity_poly.pdbx_seq_one_letter_code
_entity_poly.pdbx_strand_id
1 'polypeptide(L)'
;EEEQEEEEEEEVEEEAEEEAGVEEEDEDEEKGELEGDGNPHETPQETPPGPPPRAWVGLVYDPRMEEHRNTWDSQHPESPQRLSRVLQRLQELGLAQRCLRLPPKPASPQQLHACHT
;
A
#
# COMPACT_ATOMS: atom_id res chain seq x y z
N GLU A 1 -9.84 38.05 -16.32
CA GLU A 1 -9.66 37.01 -15.29
C GLU A 1 -10.66 35.89 -15.54
N GLU A 2 -11.96 36.17 -15.69
CA GLU A 2 -12.94 35.15 -16.12
C GLU A 2 -12.66 34.53 -17.52
N GLU A 3 -12.19 35.33 -18.49
CA GLU A 3 -11.84 34.82 -19.84
C GLU A 3 -10.57 33.93 -19.88
N GLN A 4 -9.75 33.92 -18.83
CA GLN A 4 -8.55 33.05 -18.76
C GLN A 4 -8.85 31.70 -18.10
N GLU A 5 -9.88 31.64 -17.25
CA GLU A 5 -10.34 30.39 -16.64
C GLU A 5 -11.13 29.54 -17.66
N GLU A 6 -11.86 30.16 -18.60
CA GLU A 6 -12.57 29.43 -19.67
C GLU A 6 -11.63 28.79 -20.70
N GLU A 7 -10.48 29.43 -21.01
CA GLU A 7 -9.49 28.86 -21.94
C GLU A 7 -8.72 27.66 -21.33
N GLU A 8 -8.43 27.68 -20.02
CA GLU A 8 -7.78 26.53 -19.34
C GLU A 8 -8.74 25.33 -19.18
N GLU A 9 -10.05 25.55 -19.07
CA GLU A 9 -11.04 24.47 -19.00
C GLU A 9 -11.25 23.78 -20.36
N GLU A 10 -11.20 24.51 -21.48
CA GLU A 10 -11.28 23.91 -22.84
C GLU A 10 -10.02 23.08 -23.17
N GLU A 11 -8.82 23.49 -22.75
CA GLU A 11 -7.58 22.72 -23.00
C GLU A 11 -7.56 21.36 -22.26
N VAL A 12 -8.23 21.25 -21.11
CA VAL A 12 -8.29 19.99 -20.34
C VAL A 12 -9.30 18.99 -20.93
N GLU A 13 -10.36 19.45 -21.58
CA GLU A 13 -11.33 18.56 -22.24
C GLU A 13 -10.77 17.94 -23.52
N GLU A 14 -9.92 18.66 -24.27
CA GLU A 14 -9.32 18.14 -25.51
C GLU A 14 -8.31 16.99 -25.24
N GLU A 15 -7.55 17.05 -24.14
CA GLU A 15 -6.56 16.00 -23.79
C GLU A 15 -7.20 14.69 -23.30
N ALA A 16 -8.48 14.70 -22.91
CA ALA A 16 -9.17 13.52 -22.39
C ALA A 16 -9.72 12.58 -23.48
N GLU A 17 -9.92 13.08 -24.71
CA GLU A 17 -10.55 12.30 -25.79
C GLU A 17 -9.54 11.46 -26.61
N GLU A 18 -8.22 11.66 -26.45
CA GLU A 18 -7.20 10.99 -27.29
C GLU A 18 -6.79 9.58 -26.81
N GLU A 19 -7.14 9.16 -25.59
CA GLU A 19 -6.64 7.91 -24.96
C GLU A 19 -7.63 6.71 -25.03
N ALA A 20 -8.64 6.75 -25.90
CA ALA A 20 -9.59 5.65 -26.11
C ALA A 20 -9.39 4.95 -27.46
N GLY A 21 -8.13 4.63 -27.79
CA GLY A 21 -7.74 3.87 -28.98
C GLY A 21 -7.72 2.36 -28.75
N VAL A 22 -8.78 1.68 -29.24
CA VAL A 22 -8.79 0.40 -29.97
C VAL A 22 -7.73 -0.66 -29.62
N GLU A 23 -8.16 -1.81 -29.08
CA GLU A 23 -7.57 -3.10 -29.46
C GLU A 23 -8.70 -4.12 -29.70
N GLU A 24 -8.71 -4.65 -30.93
CA GLU A 24 -9.69 -5.57 -31.50
C GLU A 24 -9.39 -7.04 -31.14
N GLU A 25 -10.43 -7.85 -31.31
CA GLU A 25 -10.47 -9.30 -31.16
C GLU A 25 -9.78 -10.01 -32.33
N ASP A 26 -9.16 -11.16 -32.09
CA ASP A 26 -8.97 -12.17 -33.14
C ASP A 26 -9.06 -13.60 -32.54
N GLU A 27 -10.08 -14.31 -33.04
CA GLU A 27 -10.26 -15.77 -33.04
C GLU A 27 -9.07 -16.39 -33.85
N ASP A 28 -8.59 -17.62 -33.67
CA ASP A 28 -9.29 -18.86 -33.95
C ASP A 28 -8.34 -20.08 -33.82
N GLU A 29 -9.00 -21.24 -33.69
CA GLU A 29 -8.61 -22.56 -34.20
C GLU A 29 -7.66 -23.56 -33.50
N GLU A 30 -7.98 -24.81 -33.85
CA GLU A 30 -8.09 -26.01 -33.02
C GLU A 30 -7.04 -27.08 -33.40
N LYS A 31 -6.80 -27.99 -32.45
CA LYS A 31 -6.38 -29.40 -32.58
C LYS A 31 -5.10 -29.77 -33.34
N GLY A 32 -4.14 -30.24 -32.55
CA GLY A 32 -3.20 -31.29 -32.96
C GLY A 32 -3.03 -32.32 -31.84
N GLU A 33 -3.81 -33.39 -31.87
CA GLU A 33 -3.58 -34.60 -31.06
C GLU A 33 -2.46 -35.41 -31.71
N LEU A 34 -1.27 -35.41 -31.10
CA LEU A 34 -0.18 -36.33 -31.42
C LEU A 34 0.16 -37.14 -30.17
N GLU A 35 -0.34 -38.38 -30.13
CA GLU A 35 0.02 -39.38 -29.13
C GLU A 35 1.49 -39.76 -29.31
N GLY A 36 2.33 -39.35 -28.36
CA GLY A 36 3.75 -39.70 -28.27
C GLY A 36 4.07 -40.30 -26.92
N ASP A 37 4.28 -41.62 -26.89
CA ASP A 37 4.75 -42.40 -25.76
C ASP A 37 6.19 -41.96 -25.40
N GLY A 38 6.37 -41.24 -24.30
CA GLY A 38 7.68 -40.71 -23.95
C GLY A 38 7.74 -39.80 -22.72
N ASN A 39 7.71 -40.43 -21.54
CA ASN A 39 8.07 -39.89 -20.21
C ASN A 39 7.13 -38.78 -19.66
N PRO A 40 6.30 -39.04 -18.62
CA PRO A 40 5.53 -37.99 -18.00
C PRO A 40 6.50 -37.03 -17.29
N HIS A 41 6.74 -35.92 -17.97
CA HIS A 41 7.31 -34.70 -17.46
C HIS A 41 6.71 -34.45 -16.06
N GLU A 42 7.55 -34.55 -15.03
CA GLU A 42 7.23 -34.12 -13.67
C GLU A 42 6.61 -32.72 -13.78
N THR A 43 5.31 -32.62 -13.56
CA THR A 43 4.66 -31.34 -13.35
C THR A 43 5.39 -30.68 -12.18
N PRO A 44 5.85 -29.41 -12.29
CA PRO A 44 6.21 -28.66 -11.09
C PRO A 44 4.96 -28.67 -10.22
N GLN A 45 4.94 -29.53 -9.19
CA GLN A 45 3.90 -29.49 -8.19
C GLN A 45 4.00 -28.10 -7.58
N GLU A 46 3.01 -27.25 -7.87
CA GLU A 46 2.82 -26.02 -7.14
C GLU A 46 2.53 -26.40 -5.69
N THR A 47 3.61 -26.48 -4.91
CA THR A 47 3.51 -26.66 -3.48
C THR A 47 2.63 -25.53 -2.96
N PRO A 48 1.56 -25.82 -2.18
CA PRO A 48 0.76 -24.77 -1.60
C PRO A 48 1.70 -23.82 -0.85
N PRO A 49 1.49 -22.48 -0.94
CA PRO A 49 2.37 -21.54 -0.27
C PRO A 49 2.46 -21.94 1.19
N GLY A 50 3.67 -22.27 1.62
CA GLY A 50 3.94 -22.58 3.01
C GLY A 50 3.39 -21.47 3.90
N PRO A 51 3.02 -21.77 5.16
CA PRO A 51 2.50 -20.75 6.05
C PRO A 51 3.42 -19.52 6.01
N PRO A 52 2.86 -18.30 5.92
CA PRO A 52 3.66 -17.10 5.76
C PRO A 52 4.72 -17.08 6.87
N PRO A 53 5.97 -16.71 6.56
CA PRO A 53 7.04 -16.70 7.55
C PRO A 53 6.55 -15.91 8.76
N ARG A 54 6.63 -16.54 9.93
CA ARG A 54 6.19 -15.91 11.18
C ARG A 54 6.91 -14.56 11.27
N ALA A 55 6.15 -13.46 11.31
CA ALA A 55 6.76 -12.14 11.47
C ALA A 55 7.39 -12.06 12.87
N TRP A 56 8.71 -11.87 12.92
CA TRP A 56 9.49 -11.79 14.16
C TRP A 56 9.47 -10.38 14.77
N VAL A 57 9.09 -9.39 13.97
CA VAL A 57 9.11 -7.97 14.34
C VAL A 57 7.68 -7.49 14.52
N GLY A 58 7.38 -6.95 15.70
CA GLY A 58 6.12 -6.28 15.98
C GLY A 58 6.13 -4.84 15.51
N LEU A 59 5.04 -4.38 14.89
CA LEU A 59 4.80 -3.01 14.51
C LEU A 59 3.54 -2.50 15.21
N VAL A 60 3.71 -1.50 16.08
CA VAL A 60 2.59 -0.79 16.74
C VAL A 60 2.45 0.57 16.07
N TYR A 61 1.23 0.89 15.66
CA TYR A 61 0.87 2.21 15.17
C TYR A 61 -0.62 2.42 15.47
N ASP A 62 -0.98 3.63 15.89
CA ASP A 62 -2.35 4.05 16.16
C ASP A 62 -2.59 5.38 15.44
N PRO A 63 -3.67 5.56 14.66
CA PRO A 63 -3.99 6.84 14.04
C PRO A 63 -4.06 8.00 15.03
N ARG A 64 -4.44 7.74 16.30
CA ARG A 64 -4.45 8.74 17.37
C ARG A 64 -3.09 9.34 17.66
N MET A 65 -2.00 8.62 17.33
CA MET A 65 -0.65 9.15 17.45
C MET A 65 -0.39 10.32 16.49
N GLU A 66 -1.25 10.58 15.49
CA GLU A 66 -1.15 11.72 14.57
C GLU A 66 -2.04 12.91 14.99
N GLU A 67 -2.78 12.80 16.09
CA GLU A 67 -3.65 13.89 16.55
C GLU A 67 -2.88 15.01 17.26
N HIS A 68 -1.62 14.76 17.66
CA HIS A 68 -0.78 15.74 18.34
C HIS A 68 -0.47 16.92 17.43
N ARG A 69 -0.64 18.14 17.93
CA ARG A 69 -0.24 19.35 17.18
C ARG A 69 0.00 20.50 18.14
N ASN A 70 1.02 21.28 17.85
CA ASN A 70 1.21 22.56 18.53
C ASN A 70 0.22 23.57 17.95
N THR A 71 -0.65 24.14 18.80
CA THR A 71 -1.72 25.06 18.38
C THR A 71 -1.28 26.51 18.25
N TRP A 72 -0.07 26.84 18.70
CA TRP A 72 0.47 28.20 18.75
C TRP A 72 1.74 28.36 17.90
N ASP A 73 2.38 27.26 17.52
CA ASP A 73 3.54 27.22 16.62
C ASP A 73 3.32 26.22 15.49
N SER A 74 3.11 26.72 14.28
CA SER A 74 2.92 25.90 13.08
C SER A 74 4.21 25.29 12.54
N GLN A 75 5.38 25.76 12.98
CA GLN A 75 6.69 25.27 12.56
C GLN A 75 7.33 24.35 13.60
N HIS A 76 6.56 23.92 14.60
CA HIS A 76 7.04 23.08 15.67
C HIS A 76 7.61 21.76 15.11
N PRO A 77 8.82 21.34 15.53
CA PRO A 77 9.46 20.14 15.01
C PRO A 77 8.71 18.86 15.37
N GLU A 78 7.95 18.85 16.47
CA GLU A 78 7.07 17.75 16.86
C GLU A 78 5.70 17.95 16.20
N SER A 79 5.47 17.23 15.09
CA SER A 79 4.27 17.32 14.26
C SER A 79 3.84 15.93 13.74
N PRO A 80 2.54 15.74 13.40
CA PRO A 80 2.00 14.45 12.95
C PRO A 80 2.78 13.80 11.82
N GLN A 81 3.32 14.63 10.93
CA GLN A 81 4.10 14.23 9.76
C GLN A 81 5.34 13.41 10.12
N ARG A 82 5.86 13.55 11.34
CA ARG A 82 6.96 12.72 11.82
C ARG A 82 6.61 11.24 11.80
N LEU A 83 5.41 10.88 12.25
CA LEU A 83 5.00 9.49 12.32
C LEU A 83 4.44 9.00 10.98
N SER A 84 3.60 9.80 10.32
CA SER A 84 2.96 9.39 9.07
C SER A 84 3.99 9.13 7.96
N ARG A 85 5.01 9.98 7.83
CA ARG A 85 6.10 9.80 6.84
C ARG A 85 6.93 8.53 7.11
N VAL A 86 7.19 8.20 8.37
CA VAL A 86 7.90 6.96 8.72
C VAL A 86 7.05 5.76 8.34
N LEU A 87 5.76 5.77 8.67
CA LEU A 87 4.86 4.67 8.33
C LEU A 87 4.73 4.51 6.80
N GLN A 88 4.54 5.60 6.07
CA GLN A 88 4.49 5.61 4.61
C GLN A 88 5.76 4.99 4.02
N ARG A 89 6.94 5.43 4.49
CA ARG A 89 8.21 4.89 4.00
C ARG A 89 8.37 3.39 4.28
N LEU A 90 7.91 2.92 5.45
CA LEU A 90 7.91 1.49 5.76
C LEU A 90 6.96 0.70 4.85
N GLN A 91 5.84 1.28 4.42
CA GLN A 91 4.90 0.66 3.48
C GLN A 91 5.48 0.61 2.06
N GLU A 92 6.04 1.71 1.57
CA GLU A 92 6.70 1.79 0.25
C GLU A 92 7.81 0.74 0.09
N LEU A 93 8.56 0.48 1.16
CA LEU A 93 9.63 -0.51 1.18
C LEU A 93 9.15 -1.94 1.45
N GLY A 94 7.84 -2.16 1.60
CA GLY A 94 7.27 -3.48 1.93
C GLY A 94 7.62 -3.98 3.35
N LEU A 95 8.22 -3.14 4.20
CA LEU A 95 8.67 -3.53 5.55
C LEU A 95 7.49 -3.63 6.51
N ALA A 96 6.49 -2.77 6.37
CA ALA A 96 5.29 -2.80 7.21
C ALA A 96 4.52 -4.13 7.07
N GLN A 97 4.45 -4.68 5.87
CA GLN A 97 3.76 -5.93 5.54
C GLN A 97 4.49 -7.16 6.08
N ARG A 98 5.81 -7.06 6.28
CA ARG A 98 6.64 -8.11 6.89
C ARG A 98 6.56 -8.15 8.42
N CYS A 99 5.96 -7.13 9.04
CA CYS A 99 5.84 -7.02 10.50
C CYS A 99 4.48 -7.53 11.00
N LEU A 100 4.47 -8.05 12.23
CA LEU A 100 3.24 -8.38 12.95
C LEU A 100 2.63 -7.07 13.48
N ARG A 101 1.46 -6.68 12.97
CA ARG A 101 0.71 -5.55 13.53
C ARG A 101 0.22 -5.88 14.93
N LEU A 102 0.63 -5.09 15.90
CA LEU A 102 0.24 -5.25 17.30
C LEU A 102 -0.72 -4.13 17.71
N PRO A 103 -1.83 -4.44 18.39
CA PRO A 103 -2.76 -3.43 18.84
C PRO A 103 -2.12 -2.55 19.94
N PRO A 104 -2.25 -1.23 19.85
CA PRO A 104 -1.81 -0.33 20.90
C PRO A 104 -2.67 -0.51 22.16
N LYS A 105 -2.06 -0.34 23.33
CA LYS A 105 -2.74 -0.40 24.63
C LYS A 105 -2.40 0.83 25.46
N PRO A 106 -3.40 1.52 26.06
CA PRO A 106 -3.11 2.64 26.96
C PRO A 106 -2.34 2.16 28.19
N ALA A 107 -1.43 3.01 28.68
CA ALA A 107 -0.73 2.76 29.93
C ALA A 107 -1.71 2.77 31.10
N SER A 108 -1.61 1.81 32.01
CA SER A 108 -2.41 1.81 33.23
C SER A 108 -1.90 2.87 34.21
N PRO A 109 -2.74 3.35 35.16
CA PRO A 109 -2.28 4.26 36.20
C PRO A 109 -1.08 3.68 36.97
N GLN A 110 -1.09 2.39 37.31
CA GLN A 110 0.03 1.77 38.01
C GLN A 110 1.35 1.82 37.20
N GLN A 111 1.28 1.66 35.87
CA GLN A 111 2.45 1.78 34.99
C GLN A 111 2.97 3.22 34.92
N LEU A 112 2.07 4.21 34.90
CA LEU A 112 2.45 5.63 34.94
C LEU A 112 3.11 6.00 36.27
N HIS A 113 2.56 5.54 37.40
CA HIS A 113 3.10 5.81 38.74
C HIS A 113 4.44 5.12 39.03
N ALA A 114 4.90 4.21 38.15
CA ALA A 114 6.24 3.66 38.26
C ALA A 114 7.34 4.72 38.02
N CYS A 115 7.02 5.79 37.28
CA CYS A 115 7.98 6.84 36.91
C CYS A 115 7.50 8.27 37.21
N HIS A 116 6.21 8.47 37.50
CA HIS A 116 5.59 9.78 37.69
C HIS A 116 4.78 9.83 39.00
N THR A 117 4.62 11.03 39.57
CA THR A 117 3.87 11.28 40.82
C THR A 117 2.48 11.82 40.55
#